data_AF-A0A429EY53-F1
#
_entry.id   AF-A0A429EY53-F1
#
_cell.length_a   1.000
_cell.length_b   1.000
_cell.length_c   1.000
_cell.angle_alpha   90.00
_cell.angle_beta   90.00
_cell.angle_gamma   90.00
#
_symmetry.space_group_name_H-M   'P 1'
#
loop_
_entity.id
_entity.type
_entity.pdbx_description
1 polymer ?
#
loop_
_entity_poly.entity_id
_entity_poly.type
_entity_poly.pdbx_seq_one_letter_code
_entity_poly.pdbx_strand_id
1 'polypeptide(L)'
;MHIHARRRSISFSGRTITIKAALKGLNDKKHTFTVEKISGIKNIPPTAFKPGMLVFDVNGASKAIVEDVPMYADKVDMNTFTYGGMNSKHVKELEAAIRKAMSG
;
A
#
# COMPACT_ATOMS: atom_id res chain seq x y z
N MET A 1 12.50 3.36 2.09
CA MET A 1 12.18 2.81 0.75
C MET A 1 10.91 3.46 0.19
N HIS A 2 10.81 3.66 -1.12
CA HIS A 2 9.66 4.29 -1.78
C HIS A 2 9.33 3.56 -3.08
N ILE A 3 8.05 3.30 -3.35
CA ILE A 3 7.56 2.66 -4.58
C ILE A 3 6.36 3.46 -5.10
N HIS A 4 6.39 3.84 -6.37
CA HIS A 4 5.26 4.43 -7.07
C HIS A 4 4.68 3.43 -8.07
N ALA A 5 3.38 3.17 -8.00
CA ALA A 5 2.67 2.25 -8.88
C ALA A 5 1.20 2.62 -9.02
N ARG A 6 0.63 2.54 -10.23
CA ARG A 6 -0.83 2.61 -10.46
C ARG A 6 -1.50 3.85 -9.82
N ARG A 7 -0.86 5.03 -9.88
CA ARG A 7 -1.33 6.28 -9.25
C ARG A 7 -1.40 6.22 -7.71
N ARG A 8 -0.69 5.28 -7.11
CA ARG A 8 -0.42 5.19 -5.67
C ARG A 8 1.09 5.22 -5.44
N SER A 9 1.47 5.62 -4.24
CA SER A 9 2.85 5.41 -3.78
C SER A 9 2.85 4.92 -2.35
N ILE A 10 3.78 4.03 -2.04
CA ILE A 10 4.06 3.60 -0.68
C ILE A 10 5.48 4.01 -0.29
N SER A 11 5.64 4.51 0.91
CA SER A 11 6.95 4.78 1.50
C SER A 11 7.06 4.17 2.89
N PHE A 12 8.22 3.60 3.18
CA PHE A 12 8.56 3.03 4.47
C PHE A 12 9.86 3.64 4.99
N SER A 13 9.82 4.18 6.21
CA SER A 13 10.94 4.84 6.89
C SER A 13 11.52 4.03 8.06
N GLY A 14 11.29 2.71 8.09
CA GLY A 14 11.80 1.81 9.14
C GLY A 14 10.76 1.50 10.23
N ARG A 15 9.97 2.48 10.66
CA ARG A 15 8.86 2.27 11.62
C ARG A 15 7.51 2.80 11.15
N THR A 16 7.50 3.57 10.08
CA THR A 16 6.31 4.25 9.60
C THR A 16 6.08 3.91 8.13
N ILE A 17 4.85 3.56 7.81
CA ILE A 17 4.37 3.33 6.46
C ILE A 17 3.47 4.50 6.08
N THR A 18 3.63 4.99 4.86
CA THR A 18 2.74 5.98 4.26
C THR A 18 2.29 5.48 2.90
N ILE A 19 0.98 5.42 2.69
CA ILE A 19 0.36 5.18 1.39
C ILE A 19 -0.25 6.50 0.92
N LYS A 20 0.05 6.89 -0.31
CA LYS A 20 -0.63 7.97 -1.02
C LYS A 20 -1.40 7.40 -2.20
N ALA A 21 -2.61 7.88 -2.42
CA ALA A 21 -3.44 7.55 -3.56
C ALA A 21 -3.96 8.83 -4.22
N ALA A 22 -3.81 8.94 -5.54
CA ALA A 22 -4.36 10.06 -6.28
C ALA A 22 -5.89 10.02 -6.25
N LEU A 23 -6.51 11.16 -5.97
CA LEU A 23 -7.96 11.36 -6.09
C LEU A 23 -8.31 12.07 -7.40
N LYS A 24 -9.58 12.06 -7.80
CA LYS A 24 -10.07 12.95 -8.86
C LYS A 24 -9.81 14.40 -8.44
N GLY A 25 -9.19 15.18 -9.33
CA GLY A 25 -8.74 16.55 -9.06
C GLY A 25 -7.23 16.64 -8.82
N LEU A 26 -6.80 17.66 -8.08
CA LEU A 26 -5.37 17.94 -7.80
C LEU A 26 -4.89 17.43 -6.44
N ASN A 27 -5.69 16.62 -5.74
CA ASN A 27 -5.40 16.19 -4.37
C ASN A 27 -4.99 14.70 -4.31
N ASP A 28 -4.02 14.42 -3.45
CA ASP A 28 -3.69 13.06 -3.02
C ASP A 28 -4.28 12.78 -1.65
N LYS A 29 -4.88 11.60 -1.47
CA LYS A 29 -5.18 11.08 -0.13
C LYS A 29 -3.94 10.41 0.44
N LYS A 30 -3.53 10.83 1.63
CA LYS A 30 -2.40 10.25 2.36
C LYS A 30 -2.91 9.52 3.60
N HIS A 31 -2.40 8.32 3.83
CA HIS A 31 -2.59 7.57 5.06
C HIS A 31 -1.24 7.12 5.59
N THR A 32 -0.99 7.39 6.87
CA THR A 32 0.26 7.07 7.55
C THR A 32 -0.04 6.31 8.82
N PHE A 33 0.67 5.20 9.03
CA PHE A 33 0.54 4.35 10.21
C PHE A 33 1.90 3.76 10.60
N THR A 34 2.03 3.38 11.86
CA THR A 34 3.25 2.76 12.41
C THR A 34 3.19 1.24 12.30
N VAL A 35 4.35 0.60 12.22
CA VAL A 35 4.46 -0.87 12.15
C VAL A 35 3.86 -1.56 13.38
N GLU A 36 3.91 -0.89 14.54
CA GLU A 36 3.32 -1.37 15.80
C GLU A 36 1.80 -1.57 15.73
N LYS A 37 1.11 -0.83 14.85
CA LYS A 37 -0.33 -0.96 14.66
C LYS A 37 -0.70 -2.07 13.67
N ILE A 38 0.28 -2.66 12.98
CA ILE A 38 0.05 -3.71 12.00
C ILE A 38 -0.14 -5.03 12.73
N SER A 39 -1.31 -5.65 12.60
CA SER A 39 -1.58 -7.00 13.11
C SER A 39 -1.32 -8.08 12.05
N GLY A 40 -1.27 -7.70 10.77
CA GLY A 40 -1.00 -8.63 9.68
C GLY A 40 -0.59 -7.94 8.38
N ILE A 41 0.14 -8.69 7.55
CA ILE A 41 0.49 -8.29 6.18
C ILE A 41 0.14 -9.43 5.25
N LYS A 42 -0.63 -9.13 4.21
CA LYS A 42 -1.01 -10.07 3.15
C LYS A 42 -0.53 -9.55 1.80
N ASN A 43 0.37 -10.30 1.17
CA ASN A 43 0.84 -10.01 -0.17
C ASN A 43 0.19 -10.94 -1.18
N ILE A 44 -0.59 -10.36 -2.09
CA ILE A 44 -1.25 -11.04 -3.19
C ILE A 44 -0.50 -10.67 -4.47
N PRO A 45 0.20 -11.60 -5.12
CA PRO A 45 0.99 -11.29 -6.30
C PRO A 45 0.11 -10.88 -7.50
N PRO A 46 0.63 -10.06 -8.44
CA PRO A 46 -0.06 -9.70 -9.66
C PRO A 46 -0.24 -10.93 -10.55
N THR A 47 -1.34 -10.94 -11.32
CA THR A 47 -1.59 -11.94 -12.38
C THR A 47 -1.59 -11.24 -13.74
N ALA A 48 -1.76 -12.02 -14.82
CA ALA A 48 -1.85 -11.46 -16.18
C ALA A 48 -2.99 -10.44 -16.34
N PHE A 49 -4.06 -10.57 -15.53
CA PHE A 49 -5.28 -9.75 -15.65
C PHE A 49 -5.52 -8.82 -14.47
N LYS A 50 -4.84 -9.01 -13.33
CA LYS A 50 -5.08 -8.24 -12.10
C LYS A 50 -3.78 -7.71 -11.50
N PRO A 51 -3.77 -6.48 -10.97
CA PRO A 51 -2.63 -5.97 -10.22
C PRO A 51 -2.44 -6.79 -8.93
N GLY A 52 -1.21 -6.76 -8.41
CA GLY A 52 -0.89 -7.28 -7.11
C GLY A 52 -1.37 -6.33 -6.02
N MET A 53 -1.54 -6.84 -4.81
CA MET A 53 -2.01 -6.10 -3.65
C MET A 53 -1.17 -6.44 -2.43
N LEU A 54 -0.62 -5.42 -1.79
CA LEU A 54 -0.03 -5.52 -0.46
C LEU A 54 -1.03 -4.90 0.53
N VAL A 55 -1.67 -5.75 1.32
CA VAL A 55 -2.72 -5.37 2.27
C VAL A 55 -2.12 -5.36 3.68
N PHE A 56 -2.34 -4.26 4.40
CA PHE A 56 -1.98 -4.11 5.80
C PHE A 56 -3.22 -4.21 6.67
N ASP A 57 -3.26 -5.20 7.55
CA ASP A 57 -4.25 -5.22 8.63
C ASP A 57 -3.73 -4.31 9.74
N VAL A 58 -4.34 -3.13 9.87
CA VAL A 58 -3.96 -2.10 10.83
C VAL A 58 -5.05 -1.93 11.87
N ASN A 59 -4.71 -2.13 13.14
CA ASN A 59 -5.64 -2.04 14.25
C ASN A 59 -6.22 -0.62 14.36
N GLY A 60 -7.55 -0.51 14.32
CA GLY A 60 -8.27 0.76 14.38
C GLY A 60 -8.22 1.61 13.10
N ALA A 61 -7.65 1.11 12.00
CA ALA A 61 -7.67 1.83 10.73
C ALA A 61 -9.00 1.65 9.98
N SER A 62 -9.44 2.71 9.32
CA SER A 62 -10.63 2.66 8.46
C SER A 62 -10.36 1.77 7.25
N LYS A 63 -11.31 0.87 6.96
CA LYS A 63 -11.35 0.05 5.74
C LYS A 63 -12.19 0.68 4.64
N ALA A 64 -12.55 1.96 4.79
CA ALA A 64 -13.33 2.68 3.77
C ALA A 64 -12.55 2.75 2.45
N ILE A 65 -13.19 2.28 1.39
CA ILE A 65 -12.63 2.29 0.04
C ILE A 65 -12.52 3.75 -0.43
N VAL A 66 -11.44 4.06 -1.14
CA VAL A 66 -11.30 5.36 -1.80
C VAL A 66 -12.10 5.36 -3.09
N GLU A 67 -13.24 6.06 -3.10
CA GLU A 67 -14.18 6.04 -4.23
C GLU A 67 -13.84 7.06 -5.34
N ASP A 68 -13.35 8.24 -4.95
CA ASP A 68 -13.03 9.36 -5.84
C ASP A 68 -11.63 9.25 -6.44
N VAL A 69 -11.35 8.19 -7.19
CA VAL A 69 -10.05 8.00 -7.86
C VAL A 69 -10.12 8.29 -9.37
N PRO A 70 -9.02 8.73 -10.02
CA PRO A 70 -8.97 8.93 -11.46
C PRO A 70 -9.35 7.67 -12.26
N MET A 71 -9.71 7.84 -13.53
CA MET A 71 -9.93 6.70 -14.43
C MET A 71 -8.66 5.81 -14.43
N TYR A 72 -8.85 4.49 -14.31
CA TYR A 72 -7.79 3.47 -14.19
C TYR A 72 -7.01 3.42 -12.87
N ALA A 73 -7.37 4.22 -11.85
CA ALA A 73 -6.84 4.07 -10.50
C ALA A 73 -7.62 3.03 -9.70
N ASP A 74 -6.93 2.37 -8.77
CA ASP A 74 -7.52 1.28 -7.99
C ASP A 74 -8.41 1.83 -6.85
N LYS A 75 -9.68 1.44 -6.88
CA LYS A 75 -10.66 1.65 -5.80
C LYS A 75 -10.46 0.64 -4.69
N VAL A 76 -9.45 0.88 -3.86
CA VAL A 76 -9.17 0.08 -2.65
C VAL A 76 -9.01 1.00 -1.46
N ASP A 77 -9.04 0.44 -0.25
CA ASP A 77 -8.83 1.17 0.99
C ASP A 77 -7.39 1.73 1.09
N MET A 78 -7.15 2.57 2.10
CA MET A 78 -5.85 3.23 2.29
C MET A 78 -4.80 2.36 2.99
N ASN A 79 -5.16 1.16 3.44
CA ASN A 79 -4.25 0.15 3.96
C ASN A 79 -3.87 -0.87 2.88
N THR A 80 -4.32 -0.68 1.63
CA THR A 80 -3.97 -1.52 0.50
C THR A 80 -3.13 -0.76 -0.52
N PHE A 81 -1.93 -1.28 -0.82
CA PHE A 81 -1.08 -0.80 -1.89
C PHE A 81 -1.15 -1.72 -3.11
N THR A 82 -1.64 -1.20 -4.24
CA THR A 82 -1.72 -1.95 -5.50
C THR A 82 -0.48 -1.73 -6.35
N TYR A 83 -0.02 -2.78 -7.04
CA TYR A 83 1.21 -2.72 -7.82
C TYR A 83 1.16 -3.61 -9.08
N GLY A 84 1.97 -3.27 -10.08
CA GLY A 84 2.15 -4.06 -11.29
C GLY A 84 3.30 -5.06 -11.20
N GLY A 85 3.36 -6.01 -12.14
CA GLY A 85 4.38 -7.07 -12.18
C GLY A 85 5.82 -6.59 -12.04
N MET A 86 6.18 -5.46 -12.67
CA MET A 86 7.52 -4.86 -12.60
C MET A 86 7.93 -4.45 -11.18
N ASN A 87 6.97 -4.16 -10.29
CA ASN A 87 7.23 -3.75 -8.91
C ASN A 87 7.25 -4.94 -7.92
N SER A 88 6.98 -6.17 -8.39
CA SER A 88 6.87 -7.34 -7.50
C SER A 88 8.11 -7.58 -6.65
N LYS A 89 9.31 -7.38 -7.22
CA LYS A 89 10.57 -7.55 -6.49
C LYS A 89 10.70 -6.53 -5.36
N HIS A 90 10.53 -5.24 -5.67
CA HIS A 90 10.58 -4.17 -4.67
C HIS A 90 9.50 -4.32 -3.59
N VAL A 91 8.31 -4.80 -3.95
CA VAL A 91 7.24 -5.05 -2.98
C VAL A 91 7.57 -6.20 -2.04
N LYS A 92 8.20 -7.28 -2.53
CA LYS A 92 8.69 -8.37 -1.66
C LYS A 92 9.79 -7.89 -0.70
N GLU A 93 10.72 -7.08 -1.19
CA GLU A 93 11.75 -6.44 -0.35
C GLU A 93 11.12 -5.52 0.70
N LEU A 94 10.04 -4.80 0.34
CA LEU A 94 9.29 -3.92 1.24
C LEU A 94 8.63 -4.72 2.35
N GLU A 95 7.90 -5.77 1.97
CA GLU A 95 7.24 -6.65 2.91
C GLU A 95 8.25 -7.25 3.89
N ALA A 96 9.37 -7.76 3.40
CA ALA A 96 10.42 -8.34 4.25
C ALA A 96 10.99 -7.30 5.24
N ALA A 97 11.25 -6.07 4.78
CA ALA A 97 11.74 -4.99 5.63
C ALA A 97 10.72 -4.59 6.72
N ILE A 98 9.43 -4.54 6.39
CA ILE A 98 8.38 -4.24 7.36
C ILE A 98 8.22 -5.38 8.35
N ARG A 99 8.17 -6.64 7.90
CA ARG A 99 8.08 -7.81 8.79
C ARG A 99 9.25 -7.84 9.77
N LYS A 100 10.47 -7.56 9.30
CA LYS A 100 11.65 -7.45 10.16
C LYS A 100 11.47 -6.35 11.22
N ALA A 101 10.89 -5.20 10.86
CA ALA A 101 10.63 -4.10 11.79
C ALA A 101 9.47 -4.38 12.76
N MET A 102 8.57 -5.31 12.45
CA MET A 102 7.52 -5.76 13.38
C MET A 102 8.05 -6.75 14.42
N SER A 103 9.15 -7.45 14.12
CA SER A 103 9.75 -8.47 15.00
C SER A 103 10.89 -7.97 15.88
N GLY A 104 11.30 -6.71 15.73
CA GLY A 104 12.39 -6.09 16.51
C GLY A 104 11.86 -5.02 17.45
#